data_AF-A0A094JMR9-F1
#
_entry.id   AF-A0A094JMR9-F1
#
_cell.length_a   1.000
_cell.length_b   1.000
_cell.length_c   1.000
_cell.angle_alpha   90.00
_cell.angle_beta   90.00
_cell.angle_gamma   90.00
#
_symmetry.space_group_name_H-M   'P 1'
#
loop_
_entity.id
_entity.type
_entity.pdbx_description
1 polymer ?
#
loop_
_entity_poly.entity_id
_entity_poly.type
_entity_poly.pdbx_seq_one_letter_code
_entity_poly.pdbx_strand_id
1 'polypeptide(L)'
;MGPQGTPITRQIDVWLGGPGSAYVMFDPKFSQAFQEERTSQGDGFTPQDPELLPLEFHHDTQHFAHKSSPYPRLEIPQDLVGRSDAQGNSPATLHLWGVTHAITLDGTSDSGFQHSLRESFQELRPVLDELKDR
;
A
#
# COMPACT_ATOMS: atom_id res chain seq x y z
N MET A 1 20.05 -11.66 -5.78
CA MET A 1 19.90 -12.54 -4.60
C MET A 1 21.25 -13.13 -4.21
N GLY A 2 21.64 -13.07 -2.94
CA GLY A 2 22.81 -13.81 -2.40
C GLY A 2 22.36 -15.15 -1.79
N PRO A 3 23.25 -16.16 -1.64
CA PRO A 3 22.87 -17.55 -1.38
C PRO A 3 22.49 -17.89 0.08
N GLN A 4 22.36 -16.89 0.94
CA GLN A 4 21.79 -17.01 2.29
C GLN A 4 20.92 -15.78 2.47
N GLY A 5 19.61 -15.92 2.23
CA GLY A 5 18.65 -14.83 2.15
C GLY A 5 18.53 -14.08 3.47
N THR A 6 19.42 -13.12 3.70
CA THR A 6 19.36 -12.24 4.87
C THR A 6 18.30 -11.19 4.59
N PRO A 7 17.25 -11.08 5.43
CA PRO A 7 16.25 -10.02 5.28
C PRO A 7 16.94 -8.66 5.33
N ILE A 8 16.74 -7.84 4.30
CA ILE A 8 17.24 -6.46 4.29
C ILE A 8 16.17 -5.59 4.96
N THR A 9 16.55 -4.90 6.03
CA THR A 9 15.72 -3.88 6.66
C THR A 9 16.22 -2.50 6.23
N ARG A 10 15.31 -1.61 5.83
CA ARG A 10 15.64 -0.25 5.44
C ARG A 10 14.67 0.71 6.10
N GLN A 11 15.20 1.76 6.74
CA GLN A 11 14.38 2.87 7.21
C GLN A 11 13.91 3.72 6.02
N ILE A 12 12.63 4.07 6.03
CA ILE A 12 12.01 4.89 5.00
C ILE A 12 11.20 6.00 5.66
N ASP A 13 11.04 7.12 4.95
CA ASP A 13 10.14 8.17 5.37
C ASP A 13 8.70 7.80 5.00
N VAL A 14 7.81 7.87 5.98
CA VAL A 14 6.37 7.66 5.82
C VAL A 14 5.63 8.89 6.33
N TRP A 15 4.52 9.23 5.67
CA TRP A 15 3.57 10.22 6.13
C TRP A 15 2.37 9.50 6.72
N LEU A 16 2.14 9.75 8.01
CA LEU A 16 1.04 9.19 8.78
C LEU A 16 -0.02 10.26 8.99
N GLY A 17 -1.28 9.85 8.99
CA GLY A 17 -2.37 10.72 9.41
C GLY A 17 -2.37 10.96 10.92
N GLY A 18 -3.30 11.80 11.36
CA GLY A 18 -3.51 12.07 12.79
C GLY A 18 -4.15 10.90 13.54
N PRO A 19 -4.46 11.06 14.83
CA PRO A 19 -5.24 10.08 15.57
C PRO A 19 -6.56 9.76 14.87
N GLY A 20 -6.84 8.47 14.65
CA GLY A 20 -8.04 8.02 13.95
C GLY A 20 -7.90 7.90 12.43
N SER A 21 -6.75 8.27 11.86
CA SER A 21 -6.45 7.98 10.45
C SER A 21 -6.07 6.50 10.27
N ALA A 22 -6.49 5.96 9.14
CA ALA A 22 -6.32 4.57 8.73
C ALA A 22 -5.53 4.47 7.41
N TYR A 23 -4.55 5.37 7.22
CA TYR A 23 -3.70 5.41 6.04
C TYR A 23 -2.24 5.70 6.36
N VAL A 24 -1.39 5.29 5.42
CA VAL A 24 0.05 5.58 5.38
C VAL A 24 0.41 5.96 3.96
N MET A 25 1.21 7.02 3.77
CA MET A 25 1.72 7.42 2.46
C MET A 25 3.24 7.35 2.46
N PHE A 26 3.84 7.07 1.30
CA PHE A 26 5.29 7.04 1.13
C PHE A 26 5.70 7.22 -0.34
N ASP A 27 6.99 7.50 -0.54
CA ASP A 27 7.58 7.70 -1.86
C ASP A 27 7.46 6.42 -2.73
N PRO A 28 6.96 6.51 -3.97
CA PRO A 28 6.80 5.37 -4.88
C PRO A 28 8.02 4.46 -5.03
N LYS A 29 9.24 4.98 -4.87
CA LYS A 29 10.46 4.16 -4.94
C LYS A 29 10.47 2.99 -3.94
N PHE A 30 9.74 3.11 -2.84
CA PHE A 30 9.68 2.06 -1.82
C PHE A 30 8.67 0.95 -2.15
N SER A 31 7.73 1.18 -3.06
CA SER A 31 6.84 0.11 -3.52
C SER A 31 7.45 -0.77 -4.61
N GLN A 32 8.60 -0.39 -5.17
CA GLN A 32 9.27 -1.15 -6.23
C GLN A 32 9.52 -2.61 -5.80
N ALA A 33 9.91 -2.82 -4.54
CA ALA A 33 10.14 -4.17 -4.01
C ALA A 33 8.85 -5.03 -4.01
N PHE A 34 7.67 -4.43 -3.85
CA PHE A 34 6.40 -5.14 -3.97
C PHE A 34 6.07 -5.47 -5.43
N GLN A 35 6.43 -4.60 -6.38
CA GLN A 35 6.23 -4.82 -7.81
C GLN A 35 7.18 -5.91 -8.38
N GLU A 36 8.42 -5.96 -7.90
CA GLU A 36 9.41 -6.96 -8.31
C GLU A 36 9.02 -8.38 -7.85
N GLU A 37 8.54 -8.52 -6.61
CA GLU A 37 8.09 -9.80 -6.08
C GLU A 37 6.81 -10.27 -6.80
N ARG A 38 5.90 -9.35 -7.14
CA ARG A 38 4.70 -9.64 -7.96
C ARG A 38 5.07 -10.29 -9.29
N THR A 39 6.05 -9.71 -9.97
CA THR A 39 6.51 -10.21 -11.28
C THR A 39 7.17 -11.58 -11.17
N SER A 40 7.82 -11.87 -10.03
CA SER A 40 8.54 -13.12 -9.78
C SER A 40 7.61 -14.29 -9.39
N GLN A 41 6.44 -14.00 -8.83
CA GLN A 41 5.52 -15.02 -8.31
C GLN A 41 4.67 -15.74 -9.39
N GLY A 42 4.72 -15.33 -10.66
CA GLY A 42 4.08 -16.04 -11.79
C GLY A 42 2.61 -16.38 -11.52
N ASP A 43 1.73 -15.39 -11.65
CA ASP A 43 0.35 -15.43 -11.15
C ASP A 43 -0.48 -16.68 -11.51
N GLY A 44 -0.87 -17.43 -10.48
CA GLY A 44 -2.14 -18.16 -10.45
C GLY A 44 -3.34 -17.26 -10.08
N PHE A 45 -3.08 -16.02 -9.65
CA PHE A 45 -4.09 -15.01 -9.32
C PHE A 45 -3.61 -13.65 -9.81
N THR A 46 -3.83 -13.37 -11.10
CA THR A 46 -3.60 -12.02 -11.63
C THR A 46 -4.47 -11.06 -10.83
N PRO A 47 -3.91 -10.05 -10.13
CA PRO A 47 -4.72 -9.01 -9.52
C PRO A 47 -5.62 -8.44 -10.61
N GLN A 48 -6.91 -8.32 -10.33
CA GLN A 48 -7.86 -7.73 -11.28
C GLN A 48 -7.44 -6.29 -11.65
N ASP A 49 -6.61 -5.68 -10.80
CA ASP A 49 -6.03 -4.36 -10.97
C ASP A 49 -4.53 -4.33 -10.58
N PRO A 50 -3.60 -4.03 -11.51
CA PRO A 50 -2.16 -4.01 -11.21
C PRO A 50 -1.76 -2.87 -10.26
N GLU A 51 -2.57 -1.82 -10.15
CA GLU A 51 -2.29 -0.67 -9.29
C GLU A 51 -2.75 -0.88 -7.84
N LEU A 52 -3.47 -1.98 -7.55
CA LEU A 52 -3.96 -2.30 -6.21
C LEU A 52 -3.35 -3.61 -5.71
N LEU A 53 -2.74 -3.60 -4.53
CA LEU A 53 -2.22 -4.79 -3.86
C LEU A 53 -2.94 -5.03 -2.55
N PRO A 54 -3.68 -6.16 -2.40
CA PRO A 54 -4.24 -6.53 -1.11
C PRO A 54 -3.13 -6.85 -0.12
N LEU A 55 -3.27 -6.37 1.10
CA LEU A 55 -2.40 -6.56 2.24
C LEU A 55 -3.25 -6.83 3.50
N GLU A 56 -2.58 -7.19 4.58
CA GLU A 56 -3.13 -7.26 5.93
C GLU A 56 -2.29 -6.36 6.84
N PHE A 57 -2.96 -5.62 7.73
CA PHE A 57 -2.34 -4.87 8.80
C PHE A 57 -2.42 -5.67 10.10
N HIS A 58 -1.25 -5.98 10.65
CA HIS A 58 -1.09 -6.72 11.90
C HIS A 58 -0.94 -5.74 13.06
N HIS A 59 -2.02 -5.52 13.81
CA HIS A 59 -2.06 -4.54 14.91
C HIS A 59 -1.02 -4.81 16.00
N ASP A 60 -0.84 -6.08 16.40
CA ASP A 60 0.09 -6.47 17.49
C ASP A 60 1.56 -6.11 17.21
N THR A 61 1.91 -6.03 15.92
CA THR A 61 3.29 -5.81 15.46
C THR A 61 3.40 -4.60 14.52
N GLN A 62 2.32 -3.84 14.37
CA GLN A 62 2.24 -2.58 13.65
C GLN A 62 2.87 -2.63 12.24
N HIS A 63 2.51 -3.65 11.47
CA HIS A 63 3.05 -3.81 10.12
C HIS A 63 2.02 -4.24 9.09
N PHE A 64 2.28 -3.85 7.85
CA PHE A 64 1.59 -4.36 6.67
C PHE A 64 2.36 -5.50 6.05
N ALA A 65 1.67 -6.59 5.71
CA ALA A 65 2.23 -7.73 5.00
C ALA A 65 1.18 -8.33 4.05
N HIS A 66 1.63 -9.09 3.06
CA HIS A 66 0.72 -9.90 2.26
C HIS A 66 0.40 -11.20 2.98
N LYS A 67 -0.85 -11.68 2.86
CA LYS A 67 -1.34 -12.86 3.59
C LYS A 67 -0.57 -14.16 3.30
N SER A 68 -0.14 -14.36 2.06
CA SER A 68 0.30 -15.68 1.59
C SER A 68 1.59 -15.68 0.78
N SER A 69 2.23 -14.52 0.62
CA SER A 69 3.41 -14.37 -0.23
C SER A 69 4.49 -13.62 0.53
N PRO A 70 5.78 -13.91 0.27
CA PRO A 70 6.92 -13.34 0.96
C PRO A 70 7.23 -11.91 0.48
N TYR A 71 6.20 -11.08 0.31
CA TYR A 71 6.39 -9.67 0.01
C TYR A 71 7.15 -8.97 1.14
N PRO A 72 7.84 -7.85 0.84
CA PRO A 72 8.33 -6.95 1.87
C PRO A 72 7.21 -6.58 2.85
N ARG A 73 7.56 -6.41 4.12
CA ARG A 73 6.64 -5.86 5.13
C ARG A 73 6.95 -4.39 5.36
N LEU A 74 5.93 -3.59 5.63
CA LEU A 74 6.09 -2.20 6.05
C LEU A 74 5.73 -2.08 7.53
N GLU A 75 6.72 -1.83 8.38
CA GLU A 75 6.52 -1.52 9.80
C GLU A 75 6.31 -0.01 9.99
N ILE A 76 5.39 0.36 10.88
CA ILE A 76 5.10 1.76 11.22
C ILE A 76 5.17 1.98 12.73
N PRO A 77 5.50 3.20 13.19
CA PRO A 77 5.77 3.48 14.61
C PRO A 77 4.52 3.60 15.48
N GLN A 78 3.32 3.43 14.92
CA GLN A 78 2.05 3.57 15.63
C GLN A 78 1.01 2.62 15.05
N ASP A 79 0.02 2.29 15.88
CA ASP A 79 -1.16 1.57 15.42
C ASP A 79 -2.06 2.50 14.56
N LEU A 80 -2.83 1.90 13.65
CA LEU A 80 -3.84 2.58 12.86
C LEU A 80 -5.21 2.22 13.42
N VAL A 81 -6.03 3.22 13.73
CA VAL A 81 -7.25 3.05 14.51
C VAL A 81 -8.49 3.03 13.60
N GLY A 82 -9.47 2.17 13.91
CA GLY A 82 -10.83 2.27 13.34
C GLY A 82 -11.88 1.31 13.89
N ARG A 83 -11.51 0.10 14.36
CA ARG A 83 -12.47 -0.83 14.99
C ARG A 83 -12.15 -1.01 16.46
N SER A 84 -13.05 -0.54 17.32
CA SER A 84 -13.05 -0.77 18.77
C SER A 84 -13.13 -2.26 19.16
N ASP A 85 -13.26 -3.15 18.17
CA ASP A 85 -13.45 -4.59 18.26
C ASP A 85 -12.50 -5.39 17.33
N ALA A 86 -11.44 -4.77 16.79
CA ALA A 86 -10.49 -5.44 15.90
C ALA A 86 -9.65 -6.48 16.66
N GLN A 87 -10.20 -7.68 16.83
CA GLN A 87 -9.45 -8.84 17.25
C GLN A 87 -8.90 -9.54 16.00
N GLY A 88 -7.59 -9.40 15.76
CA GLY A 88 -6.89 -9.98 14.60
C GLY A 88 -6.39 -8.93 13.62
N ASN A 89 -6.05 -9.36 12.40
CA ASN A 89 -5.52 -8.48 11.35
C ASN A 89 -6.66 -7.73 10.64
N SER A 90 -6.38 -6.49 10.22
CA SER A 90 -7.30 -5.73 9.37
C SER A 90 -6.92 -5.87 7.89
N PRO A 91 -7.90 -6.03 6.97
CA PRO A 91 -7.62 -5.98 5.54
C PRO A 91 -7.14 -4.56 5.15
N ALA A 92 -6.20 -4.50 4.22
CA ALA A 92 -5.63 -3.26 3.74
C ALA A 92 -5.33 -3.34 2.24
N THR A 93 -5.23 -2.20 1.59
CA THR A 93 -4.87 -2.11 0.17
C THR A 93 -3.70 -1.14 -0.01
N LEU A 94 -2.65 -1.59 -0.68
CA LEU A 94 -1.57 -0.74 -1.21
C LEU A 94 -1.95 -0.23 -2.61
N HIS A 95 -1.92 1.07 -2.75
CA HIS A 95 -2.26 1.86 -3.94
C HIS A 95 -0.98 2.33 -4.63
N LEU A 96 -0.73 1.82 -5.84
CA LEU A 96 0.49 2.00 -6.63
C LEU A 96 0.29 2.97 -7.80
N TRP A 97 -0.37 4.09 -7.56
CA TRP A 97 -0.68 5.10 -8.56
C TRP A 97 -0.45 6.51 -8.01
N GLY A 98 -0.35 7.49 -8.91
CA GLY A 98 -0.10 8.89 -8.56
C GLY A 98 1.36 9.19 -8.20
N VAL A 99 1.60 10.37 -7.62
CA VAL A 99 2.94 10.86 -7.22
C VAL A 99 3.37 10.40 -5.83
N THR A 100 2.46 9.78 -5.08
CA THR A 100 2.72 9.21 -3.76
C THR A 100 1.91 7.94 -3.64
N HIS A 101 2.53 6.87 -3.16
CA HIS A 101 1.82 5.62 -2.92
C HIS A 101 1.25 5.60 -1.51
N ALA A 102 0.13 4.91 -1.34
CA ALA A 102 -0.60 4.89 -0.10
C ALA A 102 -1.01 3.47 0.29
N ILE A 103 -1.12 3.20 1.58
CA ILE A 103 -1.81 2.03 2.10
C ILE A 103 -2.97 2.52 2.94
N THR A 104 -4.16 1.96 2.76
CA THR A 104 -5.35 2.25 3.54
C THR A 104 -5.90 0.98 4.17
N LEU A 105 -6.44 1.04 5.39
CA LEU A 105 -7.26 -0.07 5.91
C LEU A 105 -8.60 -0.09 5.19
N ASP A 106 -9.02 -1.26 4.72
CA ASP A 106 -10.25 -1.40 3.95
C ASP A 106 -11.49 -1.17 4.82
N GLY A 107 -12.54 -0.61 4.24
CA GLY A 107 -13.79 -0.29 4.95
C GLY A 107 -13.74 0.98 5.80
N THR A 108 -12.65 1.74 5.73
CA THR A 108 -12.51 3.04 6.41
C THR A 108 -12.83 4.21 5.48
N SER A 109 -13.06 5.40 6.05
CA SER A 109 -13.24 6.63 5.27
C SER A 109 -12.03 6.94 4.39
N ASP A 110 -10.81 6.62 4.84
CA ASP A 110 -9.59 6.84 4.07
C ASP A 110 -9.52 5.92 2.85
N SER A 111 -9.96 4.66 2.97
CA SER A 111 -10.09 3.77 1.81
C SER A 111 -11.11 4.28 0.78
N GLY A 112 -12.24 4.84 1.25
CA GLY A 112 -13.24 5.46 0.39
C GLY A 112 -12.72 6.72 -0.31
N PHE A 113 -12.02 7.58 0.42
CA PHE A 113 -11.37 8.77 -0.15
C PHE A 113 -10.36 8.38 -1.22
N GLN A 114 -9.50 7.41 -0.94
CA GLN A 114 -8.47 6.95 -1.87
C GLN A 114 -9.09 6.37 -3.17
N HIS A 115 -10.22 5.67 -3.06
CA HIS A 115 -10.98 5.19 -4.21
C HIS A 115 -11.49 6.35 -5.08
N SER A 116 -12.20 7.32 -4.50
CA SER A 116 -12.71 8.49 -5.25
C SER A 116 -11.59 9.35 -5.84
N LEU A 117 -10.46 9.48 -5.13
CA LEU A 117 -9.28 10.19 -5.62
C LEU A 117 -8.71 9.49 -6.86
N ARG A 118 -8.69 8.15 -6.86
CA ARG A 118 -8.24 7.37 -8.02
C ARG A 118 -9.12 7.57 -9.23
N GLU A 119 -10.44 7.49 -9.06
CA GLU A 119 -11.41 7.72 -10.13
C GLU A 119 -11.21 9.10 -10.74
N SER A 120 -11.12 10.12 -9.89
CA SER A 120 -10.85 11.50 -10.32
C SER A 120 -9.52 11.63 -11.07
N PHE A 121 -8.48 10.96 -10.58
CA PHE A 121 -7.17 10.95 -11.25
C PHE A 121 -7.24 10.30 -12.63
N GLN A 122 -7.93 9.17 -12.76
CA GLN A 122 -8.10 8.47 -14.04
C GLN A 122 -8.89 9.31 -15.05
N GLU A 123 -9.95 9.98 -14.61
CA GLU A 123 -10.73 10.90 -15.46
C GLU A 123 -9.90 12.11 -15.93
N LEU A 124 -9.08 12.68 -15.05
CA LEU A 124 -8.27 13.86 -15.36
C LEU A 124 -6.98 13.54 -16.14
N ARG A 125 -6.53 12.27 -16.12
CA ARG A 125 -5.25 11.85 -16.70
C ARG A 125 -5.03 12.30 -18.15
N PRO A 126 -5.99 12.16 -19.09
CA PRO A 126 -5.75 12.59 -20.46
C PRO A 126 -5.42 14.08 -20.59
N VAL A 127 -6.12 14.93 -19.82
CA VAL A 127 -5.90 16.39 -19.82
C VAL A 127 -4.58 16.76 -19.14
N LEU A 128 -4.23 16.06 -18.06
CA LEU A 128 -2.94 16.25 -17.39
C LEU A 128 -1.76 15.87 -18.31
N ASP A 129 -1.92 14.82 -19.12
CA ASP A 129 -0.91 14.41 -20.10
C ASP A 129 -0.73 15.47 -21.20
N GLU A 130 -1.82 16.08 -21.69
CA GLU A 130 -1.73 17.21 -22.65
C GLU A 130 -1.03 18.44 -22.07
N LEU A 131 -1.19 18.70 -20.77
CA LEU A 131 -0.59 19.86 -20.10
C LEU A 131 0.91 19.69 -19.83
N LYS A 132 1.39 18.44 -19.71
CA LYS A 132 2.80 18.13 -19.45
C LYS A 132 3.72 18.50 -20.62
N ASP A 133 3.19 18.48 -21.85
CA ASP A 133 3.94 18.69 -23.08
C ASP A 133 3.83 20.14 -23.61
N ARG A 134 3.30 21.06 -22.79
CA ARG A 134 3.27 22.50 -23.06
C ARG A 134 4.40 23.24 -22.34
#